data_AF-A0A1G9SAH8-F1
#
_entry.id   AF-A0A1G9SAH8-F1
#
_cell.length_a   1.000
_cell.length_b   1.000
_cell.length_c   1.000
_cell.angle_alpha   90.00
_cell.angle_beta   90.00
_cell.angle_gamma   90.00
#
_symmetry.space_group_name_H-M   'P 1'
#
loop_
_entity.id
_entity.type
_entity.pdbx_description
1 polymer ?
#
loop_
_entity_poly.entity_id
_entity_poly.type
_entity_poly.pdbx_seq_one_letter_code
_entity_poly.pdbx_strand_id
1 'polypeptide(L)' 'MELNTNQLKFLKIYRSSESYSVSLVDNEEFEITKGYGSTIIEALNDMHENLI' A
#
# COMPACT_ATOMS: atom_id res chain seq x y z
N MET A 1 15.22 -11.77 5.57
CA MET A 1 13.80 -12.20 5.48
C MET A 1 13.30 -11.70 4.15
N GLU A 2 12.86 -12.60 3.27
CA GLU A 2 12.33 -12.24 1.96
C GLU A 2 10.80 -12.27 2.06
N LEU A 3 10.14 -11.16 1.77
CA LEU A 3 8.68 -11.05 1.86
C LEU A 3 8.07 -11.55 0.55
N ASN A 4 7.26 -12.60 0.62
CA ASN A 4 6.52 -13.07 -0.54
C ASN A 4 5.34 -12.12 -0.79
N THR A 5 5.43 -11.33 -1.86
CA THR A 5 4.41 -10.35 -2.24
C THR A 5 3.04 -10.97 -2.51
N ASN A 6 2.95 -12.26 -2.86
CA ASN A 6 1.69 -12.98 -3.02
C ASN A 6 0.91 -13.16 -1.69
N GLN A 7 1.53 -12.91 -0.55
CA GLN A 7 0.87 -12.94 0.75
C GLN A 7 0.21 -11.60 1.10
N LEU A 8 0.50 -10.52 0.35
CA LEU A 8 -0.04 -9.18 0.56
C LEU A 8 -1.39 -9.01 -0.16
N LYS A 9 -2.34 -9.92 0.09
CA LYS A 9 -3.60 -10.03 -0.65
C LYS A 9 -4.48 -8.78 -0.62
N PHE A 10 -4.37 -8.01 0.46
CA PHE A 10 -5.20 -6.82 0.69
C PHE A 10 -4.46 -5.52 0.38
N LEU A 11 -3.29 -5.58 -0.25
CA LEU A 11 -2.51 -4.40 -0.60
C LEU A 11 -2.38 -4.29 -2.12
N LYS A 12 -2.83 -3.18 -2.68
CA LYS A 12 -2.50 -2.78 -4.05
C LYS A 12 -1.35 -1.79 -4.02
N ILE A 13 -0.20 -2.20 -4.54
CA ILE A 13 1.01 -1.37 -4.59
C ILE A 13 1.20 -0.86 -6.02
N TYR A 14 1.23 0.45 -6.18
CA TYR A 14 1.54 1.11 -7.44
C TYR A 14 2.86 1.87 -7.33
N ARG A 15 3.69 1.74 -8.35
CA ARG A 15 4.93 2.50 -8.51
C ARG A 15 4.83 3.40 -9.75
N SER A 16 5.02 4.69 -9.56
CA SER A 16 5.31 5.65 -10.63
C SER A 16 6.83 5.85 -10.77
N SER A 17 7.28 6.68 -11.72
CA SER A 17 8.72 6.93 -11.92
C SER A 17 9.45 7.43 -10.67
N GLU A 18 8.76 8.16 -9.78
CA GLU A 18 9.36 8.83 -8.62
C GLU A 18 8.57 8.64 -7.31
N SER A 19 7.48 7.86 -7.33
CA SER A 19 6.64 7.67 -6.15
C SER A 19 6.01 6.30 -6.05
N TYR A 20 5.57 5.98 -4.86
CA TYR A 20 4.77 4.81 -4.51
C TYR A 20 3.41 5.27 -4.01
N SER A 21 2.40 4.48 -4.30
CA SER A 21 1.15 4.50 -3.54
C SER A 21 0.76 3.09 -3.14
N VAL A 22 0.20 2.95 -1.95
CA VAL A 22 -0.27 1.68 -1.42
C VAL A 22 -1.71 1.86 -0.95
N SER A 23 -2.61 1.03 -1.46
CA SER A 23 -4.01 1.00 -1.08
C SER A 23 -4.30 -0.26 -0.27
N LEU A 24 -4.97 -0.11 0.87
CA LEU A 24 -5.63 -1.21 1.57
C LEU A 24 -6.97 -1.47 0.88
N VAL A 25 -7.21 -2.71 0.48
CA VAL A 25 -8.45 -3.11 -0.20
C VAL A 25 -9.20 -4.19 0.58
N ASP A 26 -10.52 -4.21 0.44
CA ASP A 26 -11.35 -5.30 0.97
C ASP A 26 -11.34 -6.56 0.06
N ASN A 27 -12.17 -7.55 0.39
CA ASN A 27 -12.29 -8.79 -0.38
C ASN A 27 -12.93 -8.60 -1.76
N GLU A 28 -13.62 -7.48 -1.99
CA GLU A 28 -14.22 -7.09 -3.27
C GLU A 28 -13.32 -6.12 -4.06
N GLU A 29 -12.09 -5.91 -3.57
CA GLU A 29 -11.09 -5.00 -4.11
C GLU A 29 -11.43 -3.50 -4.02
N PHE A 30 -12.40 -3.10 -3.21
CA PHE A 30 -12.67 -1.69 -2.94
C PHE A 30 -11.58 -1.09 -2.06
N GLU A 31 -11.13 0.10 -2.42
CA GLU A 31 -10.11 0.85 -1.66
C GLU A 31 -10.71 1.38 -0.36
N ILE A 32 -10.18 0.90 0.77
CA ILE A 32 -10.54 1.34 2.13
C ILE A 32 -9.78 2.62 2.46
N THR A 33 -8.47 2.61 2.23
CA THR A 33 -7.57 3.75 2.44
C THR A 33 -6.36 3.64 1.52
N LYS A 34 -5.65 4.74 1.36
CA LYS A 34 -4.47 4.84 0.51
C LYS A 34 -3.42 5.73 1.15
N GLY A 35 -2.16 5.36 0.94
CA GLY A 35 -1.02 6.17 1.31
C GLY A 35 -0.04 6.39 0.16
N TYR A 36 0.82 7.40 0.33
CA TYR A 36 1.76 7.88 -0.66
C TYR A 36 3.17 8.03 -0.08
N GLY A 37 4.18 7.89 -0.92
CA GLY A 37 5.57 8.07 -0.48
C GLY A 37 6.57 8.03 -1.62
N SER A 38 7.80 8.47 -1.35
CA SER A 38 8.93 8.30 -2.26
C SER A 38 9.49 6.86 -2.21
N THR A 39 9.16 6.12 -1.14
CA THR A 39 9.42 4.69 -0.99
C THR A 39 8.14 3.92 -0.68
N ILE A 40 8.16 2.60 -0.90
CA ILE A 40 7.06 1.72 -0.49
C ILE A 40 6.79 1.76 1.02
N ILE A 41 7.84 1.97 1.84
CA ILE A 41 7.72 2.04 3.29
C ILE A 41 7.03 3.33 3.72
N GLU A 42 7.37 4.46 3.08
CA GLU A 42 6.68 5.72 3.32
C GLU A 42 5.20 5.62 2.95
N ALA A 43 4.88 5.05 1.78
CA ALA A 43 3.50 4.86 1.37
C ALA A 43 2.70 3.92 2.29
N LEU A 44 3.34 2.89 2.86
CA LEU A 44 2.72 2.02 3.86
C LEU A 44 2.44 2.75 5.18
N ASN A 45 3.39 3.57 5.64
CA ASN A 45 3.25 4.33 6.88
C ASN A 45 2.16 5.41 6.74
N ASP A 46 2.15 6.15 5.63
CA ASP A 46 1.12 7.14 5.31
C ASP A 46 -0.28 6.50 5.23
N MET A 47 -0.39 5.32 4.61
CA MET A 47 -1.64 4.55 4.56
C MET A 47 -2.12 4.14 5.96
N HIS A 48 -1.19 3.77 6.86
CA HIS A 48 -1.50 3.41 8.24
C HIS A 48 -1.95 4.63 9.05
N GLU A 49 -1.27 5.77 8.92
CA GLU A 49 -1.68 7.01 9.60
C GLU A 49 -3.11 7.42 9.22
N ASN A 50 -3.53 7.19 7.97
CA ASN A 50 -4.89 7.46 7.52
C ASN A 50 -5.98 6.55 8.16
N LEU A 51 -5.61 5.51 8.91
CA LEU A 51 -6.54 4.63 9.63
C LEU A 51 -6.65 4.95 11.13
N ILE A 52 -5.77 5.80 11.68
CA ILE A 52 -5.69 6.12 13.11
C ILE A 52 -6.37 7.45 13.43
#